data_AF-A0A1Z1SV69-F1
#
_entry.id   AF-A0A1Z1SV69-F1
#
_cell.length_a   1.000
_cell.length_b   1.000
_cell.length_c   1.000
_cell.angle_alpha   90.00
_cell.angle_beta   90.00
_cell.angle_gamma   90.00
#
_symmetry.space_group_name_H-M   'P 1'
#
loop_
_entity.id
_entity.type
_entity.pdbx_description
1 polymer ?
#
loop_
_entity_poly.entity_id
_entity_poly.type
_entity_poly.pdbx_seq_one_letter_code
_entity_poly.pdbx_strand_id
1 'polypeptide(L)'
;MNIMTKLGAAVLLTSLSTIAISADIKLTYGINLIDFNGDGVKDIVVKSKRILNDASSINMVTVYIKDADEQVYIVPSIYDNALSLFDNKAENSDIKISNFKFIEKKNQVILVSGEKIGNDMLQSTPIRFSSYTITKQDKQYKWAFSAYCVTNSTYLNVDDAFVDPCINKLIRD
;
A
#
# COMPACT_ATOMS: atom_id res chain seq x y z
N MET A 1 -39.56 -7.31 59.70
CA MET A 1 -38.14 -7.27 59.31
C MET A 1 -38.02 -8.01 57.98
N ASN A 2 -37.79 -7.31 56.87
CA ASN A 2 -37.33 -7.89 55.61
C ASN A 2 -36.77 -6.77 54.72
N ILE A 3 -35.45 -6.73 54.63
CA ILE A 3 -34.70 -5.81 53.78
C ILE A 3 -34.46 -6.58 52.47
N MET A 4 -35.22 -6.26 51.41
CA MET A 4 -34.88 -6.72 50.06
C MET A 4 -33.99 -5.67 49.39
N THR A 5 -32.70 -5.97 49.39
CA THR A 5 -31.66 -5.31 48.61
C THR A 5 -31.95 -5.46 47.11
N LYS A 6 -32.11 -4.33 46.39
CA LYS A 6 -32.11 -4.33 44.93
C LYS A 6 -30.67 -4.22 44.43
N LEU A 7 -30.18 -5.33 43.88
CA LEU A 7 -28.91 -5.42 43.15
C LEU A 7 -28.96 -4.50 41.92
N GLY A 8 -27.95 -3.63 41.78
CA GLY A 8 -27.72 -2.83 40.58
C GLY A 8 -27.23 -3.70 39.43
N ALA A 9 -27.81 -3.51 38.25
CA ALA A 9 -27.33 -4.11 37.02
C ALA A 9 -26.13 -3.29 36.50
N ALA A 10 -24.91 -3.80 36.70
CA ALA A 10 -23.73 -3.28 36.03
C ALA A 10 -23.70 -3.85 34.59
N VAL A 11 -23.95 -3.00 33.61
CA VAL A 11 -23.75 -3.33 32.19
C VAL A 11 -22.25 -3.27 31.92
N LEU A 12 -21.59 -4.43 31.85
CA LEU A 12 -20.23 -4.52 31.29
C LEU A 12 -20.31 -4.26 29.78
N LEU A 13 -19.95 -3.03 29.36
CA LEU A 13 -19.54 -2.81 27.98
C LEU A 13 -18.18 -3.47 27.78
N THR A 14 -18.17 -4.68 27.23
CA THR A 14 -16.95 -5.27 26.68
C THR A 14 -16.58 -4.45 25.45
N SER A 15 -15.47 -3.72 25.52
CA SER A 15 -14.88 -3.07 24.35
C SER A 15 -14.47 -4.18 23.36
N LEU A 16 -15.27 -4.39 22.32
CA LEU A 16 -14.84 -5.21 21.20
C LEU A 16 -13.64 -4.50 20.55
N SER A 17 -12.45 -5.02 20.81
CA SER A 17 -11.26 -4.68 20.05
C SER A 17 -11.51 -5.12 18.61
N THR A 18 -11.90 -4.19 17.74
CA THR A 18 -11.97 -4.44 16.31
C THR A 18 -10.56 -4.79 15.86
N ILE A 19 -10.34 -6.07 15.53
CA ILE A 19 -9.12 -6.50 14.86
C ILE A 19 -9.13 -5.75 13.53
N ALA A 20 -8.25 -4.75 13.38
CA ALA A 20 -8.11 -4.01 12.14
C ALA A 20 -7.64 -5.01 11.07
N ILE A 21 -8.55 -5.43 10.21
CA ILE A 21 -8.22 -6.28 9.06
C ILE A 21 -7.54 -5.36 8.05
N SER A 22 -6.25 -5.60 7.82
CA SER A 22 -5.51 -4.95 6.75
C SER A 22 -6.14 -5.32 5.40
N ALA A 23 -6.58 -4.32 4.63
CA ALA A 23 -7.31 -4.52 3.37
C ALA A 23 -6.54 -3.98 2.17
N ASP A 24 -6.52 -4.77 1.08
CA ASP A 24 -6.05 -4.33 -0.24
C ASP A 24 -6.94 -3.18 -0.75
N ILE A 25 -6.35 -2.01 -1.01
CA ILE A 25 -7.06 -0.90 -1.65
C ILE A 25 -7.04 -1.09 -3.17
N LYS A 26 -8.23 -1.32 -3.75
CA LYS A 26 -8.39 -1.46 -5.20
C LYS A 26 -8.68 -0.11 -5.84
N LEU A 27 -7.77 0.35 -6.69
CA LEU A 27 -7.92 1.59 -7.45
C LEU A 27 -8.65 1.37 -8.78
N THR A 28 -9.62 2.25 -9.07
CA THR A 28 -10.22 2.40 -10.40
C THR A 28 -9.38 3.34 -11.26
N TYR A 29 -9.44 3.22 -12.59
CA TYR A 29 -8.82 4.21 -13.48
C TYR A 29 -9.45 5.59 -13.29
N GLY A 30 -8.63 6.63 -13.35
CA GLY A 30 -9.02 8.01 -13.04
C GLY A 30 -8.72 8.37 -11.59
N ILE A 31 -9.56 9.25 -11.04
CA ILE A 31 -9.40 9.81 -9.70
C ILE A 31 -9.99 8.85 -8.67
N ASN A 32 -9.22 8.58 -7.61
CA ASN A 32 -9.63 7.86 -6.41
C ASN A 32 -9.43 8.80 -5.23
N LEU A 33 -10.39 8.82 -4.30
CA LEU A 33 -10.35 9.65 -3.10
C LEU A 33 -10.11 8.77 -1.88
N ILE A 34 -8.93 8.87 -1.30
CA ILE A 34 -8.45 7.98 -0.24
C ILE A 34 -7.79 8.85 0.82
N ASP A 35 -8.03 8.61 2.10
CA ASP A 35 -7.31 9.27 3.18
C ASP A 35 -5.99 8.50 3.39
N PHE A 36 -4.89 9.00 2.82
CA PHE A 36 -3.63 8.26 2.78
C PHE A 36 -2.83 8.44 4.06
N ASN A 37 -2.87 9.65 4.63
CA ASN A 37 -2.08 10.04 5.79
C ASN A 37 -2.85 9.90 7.13
N GLY A 38 -4.15 9.61 7.09
CA GLY A 38 -4.99 9.35 8.27
C GLY A 38 -5.49 10.60 8.98
N ASP A 39 -5.48 11.77 8.33
CA ASP A 39 -5.91 13.03 8.93
C ASP A 39 -7.41 13.31 8.81
N GLY A 40 -8.16 12.41 8.17
CA GLY A 40 -9.60 12.52 7.93
C GLY A 40 -9.96 13.30 6.66
N VAL A 41 -8.98 13.88 5.95
CA VAL A 41 -9.15 14.55 4.66
C VAL A 41 -8.88 13.54 3.55
N LYS A 42 -9.71 13.58 2.49
CA LYS A 42 -9.47 12.73 1.32
C LYS A 42 -8.37 13.32 0.44
N ASP A 43 -7.35 12.52 0.21
CA ASP A 43 -6.28 12.75 -0.74
C ASP A 43 -6.68 12.30 -2.14
N ILE A 44 -5.89 12.73 -3.14
CA ILE A 44 -6.15 12.45 -4.54
C ILE A 44 -5.16 11.40 -5.01
N VAL A 45 -5.67 10.28 -5.53
CA VAL A 45 -4.87 9.25 -6.20
C VAL A 45 -5.34 9.05 -7.61
N VAL A 46 -4.45 9.32 -8.56
CA VAL A 46 -4.74 9.20 -9.98
C VAL A 46 -4.13 7.90 -10.49
N LYS A 47 -4.99 6.95 -10.90
CA LYS A 47 -4.56 5.76 -11.63
C LYS A 47 -4.74 6.00 -13.12
N SER A 48 -3.67 5.87 -13.88
CA SER A 48 -3.66 6.06 -15.33
C SER A 48 -2.94 4.92 -16.03
N LYS A 49 -2.93 4.98 -17.36
CA LYS A 49 -2.23 4.03 -18.22
C LYS A 49 -1.40 4.80 -19.22
N ARG A 50 -0.13 4.44 -19.36
CA ARG A 50 0.76 4.95 -20.40
C ARG A 50 0.94 3.88 -21.46
N ILE A 51 0.71 4.24 -22.72
CA ILE A 51 1.00 3.39 -23.87
C ILE A 51 2.46 3.60 -24.26
N LEU A 52 3.19 2.51 -24.47
CA LEU A 52 4.58 2.50 -24.92
C LEU A 52 4.67 2.30 -26.44
N ASN A 53 5.86 2.50 -26.99
CA ASN A 53 6.10 2.48 -28.44
C ASN A 53 5.86 1.11 -29.08
N ASP A 54 5.94 0.03 -28.30
CA ASP A 54 5.69 -1.35 -28.72
C ASP A 54 4.22 -1.78 -28.55
N ALA A 55 3.32 -0.81 -28.36
CA ALA A 55 1.90 -1.00 -28.03
C ALA A 55 1.63 -1.71 -26.70
N SER A 56 2.66 -2.00 -25.90
CA SER A 56 2.47 -2.40 -24.52
C SER A 56 1.98 -1.21 -23.68
N SER A 57 1.49 -1.48 -22.47
CA SER A 57 1.01 -0.45 -21.58
C SER A 57 1.48 -0.67 -20.16
N ILE A 58 1.82 0.43 -19.49
CA ILE A 58 2.20 0.46 -18.07
C ILE A 58 1.09 1.13 -17.28
N ASN A 59 0.73 0.54 -16.14
CA ASN A 59 -0.16 1.18 -15.18
C ASN A 59 0.65 2.18 -14.36
N MET A 60 0.13 3.39 -14.22
CA MET A 60 0.76 4.44 -13.43
C MET A 60 -0.16 4.87 -12.30
N VAL A 61 0.41 5.18 -11.14
CA VAL A 61 -0.31 5.80 -10.04
C VAL A 61 0.45 7.00 -9.49
N THR A 62 -0.21 8.14 -9.42
CA THR A 62 0.31 9.36 -8.80
C THR A 62 -0.51 9.65 -7.55
N VAL A 63 0.18 9.95 -6.44
CA VAL A 63 -0.46 10.29 -5.16
C VAL A 63 -0.24 11.76 -4.88
N TYR A 64 -1.30 12.43 -4.45
CA TYR A 64 -1.29 13.82 -4.03
C TYR A 64 -1.94 13.95 -2.66
N ILE A 65 -1.21 14.50 -1.70
CA ILE A 65 -1.71 14.76 -0.34
C ILE A 65 -2.32 16.14 -0.28
N LYS A 66 -3.54 16.23 0.24
CA LYS A 66 -4.18 17.50 0.57
C LYS A 66 -3.83 17.84 2.01
N ASP A 67 -3.16 18.97 2.20
CA ASP A 67 -2.72 19.39 3.53
C ASP A 67 -3.68 20.42 4.14
N ALA A 68 -3.49 20.71 5.43
CA ALA A 68 -4.33 21.61 6.22
C ALA A 68 -4.30 23.07 5.72
N ASP A 69 -3.29 23.45 4.93
CA ASP A 69 -3.15 24.78 4.31
C ASP A 69 -3.90 24.90 2.97
N GLU A 70 -4.77 23.94 2.67
CA GLU A 70 -5.53 23.80 1.42
C GLU A 70 -4.67 23.58 0.17
N GLN A 71 -3.35 23.41 0.32
CA GLN A 71 -2.47 23.07 -0.79
C GLN A 71 -2.50 21.56 -1.07
N VAL A 72 -2.11 21.22 -2.29
CA VAL A 72 -2.03 19.84 -2.76
C VAL A 72 -0.59 19.54 -3.15
N TYR A 73 -0.01 18.53 -2.50
CA TYR A 73 1.39 18.15 -2.66
C TYR A 73 1.49 16.82 -3.39
N ILE A 74 2.21 16.79 -4.50
CA ILE A 74 2.57 15.52 -5.13
C ILE A 74 3.55 14.75 -4.26
N VAL A 75 3.31 13.45 -4.09
CA VAL A 75 4.24 12.52 -3.44
C VAL A 75 5.05 11.84 -4.54
N PRO A 76 6.35 12.15 -4.68
CA PRO A 76 7.20 11.51 -5.67
C PRO A 76 7.20 9.99 -5.49
N SER A 77 7.47 9.27 -6.57
CA SER A 77 7.56 7.81 -6.56
C SER A 77 8.70 7.33 -5.65
N ILE A 78 8.62 6.06 -5.21
CA ILE A 78 9.78 5.37 -4.62
C ILE A 78 10.88 5.07 -5.65
N TYR A 79 10.57 5.21 -6.94
CA TYR A 79 11.52 5.02 -8.03
C TYR A 79 12.24 6.32 -8.37
N ASP A 80 13.54 6.21 -8.62
CA ASP A 80 14.40 7.35 -8.92
C ASP A 80 13.87 8.17 -10.11
N ASN A 81 13.85 9.49 -9.93
CA ASN A 81 13.43 10.47 -10.92
C ASN A 81 12.01 10.28 -11.47
N ALA A 82 11.13 9.59 -10.75
CA ALA A 82 9.74 9.38 -11.14
C ALA A 82 8.77 10.09 -10.18
N LEU A 83 7.71 10.67 -10.76
CA LEU A 83 6.59 11.25 -9.99
C LEU A 83 5.47 10.24 -9.74
N SER A 84 5.39 9.19 -10.54
CA SER A 84 4.36 8.15 -10.41
C SER A 84 4.99 6.81 -10.10
N LEU A 85 4.27 6.02 -9.32
CA LEU A 85 4.50 4.58 -9.18
C LEU A 85 4.05 3.90 -10.47
N PHE A 86 4.70 2.80 -10.85
CA PHE A 86 4.34 2.02 -12.02
C PHE A 86 4.70 0.55 -11.83
N ASP A 87 3.98 -0.33 -12.53
CA ASP A 87 4.38 -1.72 -12.69
C ASP A 87 5.42 -1.86 -13.80
N ASN A 88 6.30 -2.84 -13.67
CA ASN A 88 7.29 -3.15 -14.70
C ASN A 88 7.18 -4.60 -15.14
N LYS A 89 7.34 -4.81 -16.45
CA LYS A 89 7.44 -6.11 -17.07
C LYS A 89 8.86 -6.36 -17.56
N ALA A 90 9.26 -7.62 -17.60
CA ALA A 90 10.45 -8.03 -18.32
C ALA A 90 10.26 -7.71 -19.82
N GLU A 91 11.34 -7.32 -20.48
CA GLU A 91 11.32 -6.95 -21.89
C GLU A 91 10.75 -8.09 -22.74
N ASN A 92 9.88 -7.75 -23.71
CA ASN A 92 9.24 -8.70 -24.62
C ASN A 92 8.52 -9.87 -23.91
N SER A 93 7.99 -9.63 -22.71
CA SER A 93 7.33 -10.65 -21.90
C SER A 93 6.15 -10.06 -21.10
N ASP A 94 5.21 -10.93 -20.71
CA ASP A 94 4.13 -10.59 -19.79
C ASP A 94 4.49 -10.79 -18.31
N ILE A 95 5.72 -11.24 -18.03
CA ILE A 95 6.22 -11.42 -16.67
C ILE A 95 6.41 -10.05 -16.01
N LYS A 96 5.65 -9.76 -14.95
CA LYS A 96 5.90 -8.58 -14.12
C LYS A 96 7.07 -8.82 -13.17
N ILE A 97 8.03 -7.91 -13.21
CA ILE A 97 9.27 -7.92 -12.42
C ILE A 97 9.20 -6.99 -11.21
N SER A 98 8.31 -5.99 -11.27
CA SER A 98 7.92 -5.21 -10.10
C SER A 98 6.47 -4.76 -10.21
N ASN A 99 5.82 -4.66 -9.06
CA ASN A 99 4.48 -4.10 -8.91
C ASN A 99 4.31 -3.59 -7.48
N PHE A 100 3.19 -2.93 -7.18
CA PHE A 100 2.88 -2.42 -5.86
C PHE A 100 1.40 -2.55 -5.53
N LYS A 101 1.10 -2.49 -4.23
CA LYS A 101 -0.26 -2.38 -3.70
C LYS A 101 -0.31 -1.33 -2.61
N PHE A 102 -1.49 -0.71 -2.48
CA PHE A 102 -1.83 0.07 -1.29
C PHE A 102 -2.61 -0.81 -0.35
N ILE A 103 -2.24 -0.75 0.93
CA ILE A 103 -2.83 -1.54 1.99
C ILE A 103 -3.26 -0.59 3.10
N GLU A 104 -4.53 -0.68 3.50
CA GLU A 104 -5.02 0.03 4.67
C GLU A 104 -4.49 -0.64 5.93
N LYS A 105 -3.81 0.14 6.79
CA LYS A 105 -3.26 -0.33 8.06
C LYS A 105 -3.68 0.64 9.17
N LYS A 106 -4.60 0.18 10.02
CA LYS A 106 -5.26 1.00 11.06
C LYS A 106 -5.94 2.23 10.43
N ASN A 107 -5.34 3.40 10.58
CA ASN A 107 -5.87 4.69 10.10
C ASN A 107 -5.00 5.31 9.02
N GLN A 108 -4.03 4.58 8.45
CA GLN A 108 -3.16 5.10 7.41
C GLN A 108 -3.04 4.10 6.28
N VAL A 109 -2.68 4.60 5.09
CA VAL A 109 -2.39 3.74 3.95
C VAL A 109 -0.88 3.54 3.86
N ILE A 110 -0.47 2.28 3.70
CA ILE A 110 0.90 1.94 3.38
C ILE A 110 1.02 1.52 1.92
N LEU A 111 2.17 1.83 1.33
CA LEU A 111 2.59 1.29 0.04
C LEU A 111 3.40 0.03 0.29
N VAL A 112 3.04 -1.09 -0.34
CA VAL A 112 3.87 -2.29 -0.41
C VAL A 112 4.33 -2.49 -1.85
N SER A 113 5.62 -2.33 -2.11
CA SER A 113 6.24 -2.68 -3.40
C SER A 113 6.75 -4.12 -3.35
N GLY A 114 6.63 -4.83 -4.48
CA GLY A 114 7.19 -6.15 -4.71
C GLY A 114 8.14 -6.11 -5.90
N GLU A 115 9.32 -6.70 -5.77
CA GLU A 115 10.37 -6.70 -6.79
C GLU A 115 11.05 -8.07 -6.86
N LYS A 116 11.27 -8.59 -8.06
CA LYS A 116 12.08 -9.80 -8.27
C LYS A 116 13.52 -9.57 -7.82
N ILE A 117 14.09 -10.54 -7.12
CA ILE A 117 15.50 -10.56 -6.71
C ILE A 117 16.23 -11.62 -7.53
N GLY A 118 17.19 -11.20 -8.35
CA GLY A 118 18.02 -12.11 -9.13
C GLY A 118 18.52 -11.46 -10.41
N ASN A 119 19.35 -12.19 -11.14
CA ASN A 119 19.94 -11.69 -12.40
C ASN A 119 19.07 -12.04 -13.61
N ASP A 120 18.35 -13.16 -13.56
CA ASP A 120 17.45 -13.59 -14.64
C ASP A 120 16.00 -13.32 -14.26
N MET A 121 15.48 -12.21 -14.79
CA MET A 121 14.12 -11.74 -14.53
C MET A 121 13.04 -12.55 -15.25
N LEU A 122 13.42 -13.47 -16.15
CA LEU A 122 12.48 -14.36 -16.85
C LEU A 122 12.25 -15.69 -16.09
N GLN A 123 13.08 -15.99 -15.09
CA GLN A 123 12.96 -17.21 -14.29
C GLN A 123 12.16 -16.99 -13.01
N SER A 124 11.77 -18.08 -12.35
CA SER A 124 11.20 -17.99 -11.00
C SER A 124 12.27 -17.57 -10.01
N THR A 125 12.02 -16.48 -9.28
CA THR A 125 12.97 -15.91 -8.31
C THR A 125 12.27 -15.57 -7.01
N PRO A 126 12.98 -15.43 -5.88
CA PRO A 126 12.43 -14.79 -4.70
C PRO A 126 11.97 -13.36 -5.00
N ILE A 127 10.99 -12.88 -4.23
CA ILE A 127 10.47 -11.52 -4.30
C ILE A 127 10.85 -10.78 -3.02
N ARG A 128 11.37 -9.56 -3.15
CA ARG A 128 11.50 -8.62 -2.05
C ARG A 128 10.20 -7.82 -1.98
N PHE A 129 9.55 -7.83 -0.83
CA PHE A 129 8.52 -6.85 -0.51
C PHE A 129 9.11 -5.75 0.38
N SER A 130 8.84 -4.50 0.04
CA SER A 130 9.23 -3.32 0.82
C SER A 130 7.99 -2.50 1.16
N SER A 131 7.91 -2.00 2.39
CA SER A 131 6.80 -1.19 2.88
C SER A 131 7.21 0.25 3.10
N TYR A 132 6.30 1.17 2.80
CA TYR A 132 6.51 2.60 2.92
C TYR A 132 5.27 3.29 3.48
N THR A 133 5.50 4.33 4.27
CA THR A 133 4.46 5.25 4.76
C THR A 133 4.69 6.63 4.17
N ILE A 134 3.64 7.44 4.06
CA ILE A 134 3.81 8.83 3.67
C ILE A 134 4.26 9.63 4.88
N THR A 135 5.30 10.43 4.71
CA THR A 135 5.79 11.36 5.72
C THR A 135 6.00 12.73 5.10
N LYS A 136 5.73 13.79 5.86
CA LYS A 136 6.08 15.15 5.49
C LYS A 136 7.50 15.45 5.98
N GLN A 137 8.38 15.88 5.08
CA GLN A 137 9.67 16.44 5.43
C GLN A 137 9.75 17.85 4.85
N ASP A 138 9.94 18.84 5.73
CA ASP A 138 9.88 20.26 5.38
C ASP A 138 8.57 20.63 4.65
N LYS A 139 8.66 20.99 3.37
CA LYS A 139 7.54 21.38 2.50
C LYS A 139 7.20 20.32 1.44
N GLN A 140 7.62 19.06 1.65
CA GLN A 140 7.41 17.99 0.69
C GLN A 140 6.98 16.69 1.37
N TYR A 141 6.02 16.00 0.76
CA TYR A 141 5.63 14.65 1.16
C TYR A 141 6.46 13.62 0.40
N LYS A 142 6.83 12.53 1.07
CA LYS A 142 7.59 11.44 0.49
C LYS A 142 7.19 10.09 1.08
N TRP A 143 7.45 9.03 0.33
CA TRP A 143 7.45 7.67 0.85
C TRP A 143 8.67 7.45 1.75
N ALA A 144 8.44 7.22 3.03
CA ALA A 144 9.46 6.79 3.98
C ALA A 144 9.47 5.28 4.06
N PHE A 145 10.63 4.67 3.79
CA PHE A 145 10.85 3.25 3.97
C PHE A 145 10.59 2.84 5.43
N SER A 146 9.85 1.74 5.62
CA SER A 146 9.51 1.20 6.95
C SER A 146 10.22 -0.12 7.21
N ALA A 147 9.96 -1.14 6.39
CA ALA A 147 10.51 -2.48 6.55
C ALA A 147 10.49 -3.24 5.23
N TYR A 148 11.27 -4.33 5.15
CA TYR A 148 11.23 -5.25 4.02
C TYR A 148 11.16 -6.71 4.49
N CYS A 149 10.74 -7.57 3.59
CA CYS A 149 10.80 -9.02 3.75
C CYS A 149 11.15 -9.67 2.40
N VAL A 150 11.69 -10.89 2.41
CA VAL A 150 11.99 -11.66 1.19
C VAL A 150 11.26 -13.00 1.28
N THR A 151 10.60 -13.39 0.20
CA THR A 151 9.88 -14.67 0.14
C THR A 151 10.86 -15.84 0.22
N ASN A 152 10.46 -16.90 0.92
CA ASN A 152 11.21 -18.16 0.90
C ASN A 152 10.91 -18.97 -0.37
N SER A 153 9.70 -18.82 -0.91
CA SER A 153 9.28 -19.36 -2.20
C SER A 153 9.77 -18.49 -3.35
N THR A 154 9.84 -19.08 -4.54
CA THR A 154 10.12 -18.37 -5.78
C THR A 154 8.84 -18.19 -6.60
N TYR A 155 8.80 -17.10 -7.36
CA TYR A 155 7.66 -16.72 -8.18
C TYR A 155 8.12 -16.29 -9.56
N LEU A 156 7.38 -16.73 -10.58
CA LEU A 156 7.60 -16.28 -11.95
C LEU A 156 7.18 -14.81 -12.09
N ASN A 157 5.98 -14.47 -11.62
CA ASN A 157 5.40 -13.13 -11.69
C ASN A 157 5.25 -12.55 -10.27
N VAL A 158 5.56 -11.25 -10.10
CA VAL A 158 5.40 -10.57 -8.80
C VAL A 158 3.96 -10.58 -8.29
N ASP A 159 2.97 -10.53 -9.18
CA ASP A 159 1.56 -10.48 -8.79
C ASP A 159 1.15 -11.70 -7.96
N ASP A 160 1.70 -12.87 -8.29
CA ASP A 160 1.41 -14.15 -7.62
C ASP A 160 2.01 -14.19 -6.21
N ALA A 161 3.05 -13.40 -5.93
CA ALA A 161 3.72 -13.37 -4.65
C ALA A 161 2.97 -12.55 -3.59
N PHE A 162 1.96 -11.74 -3.98
CA PHE A 162 1.24 -10.89 -3.01
C PHE A 162 0.37 -11.66 -2.00
N VAL A 163 0.24 -12.97 -2.15
CA VAL A 163 -0.39 -13.86 -1.16
C VAL A 163 0.62 -14.54 -0.24
N ASP A 164 1.93 -14.33 -0.46
CA ASP A 164 2.97 -14.95 0.35
C ASP A 164 2.89 -14.46 1.81
N PRO A 165 2.97 -15.37 2.80
CA PRO A 165 2.92 -15.02 4.22
C PRO A 165 3.96 -13.99 4.67
N CYS A 166 5.06 -13.81 3.93
CA CYS A 166 6.08 -12.80 4.16
C CYS A 166 5.47 -11.40 4.33
N ILE A 167 4.46 -11.04 3.53
CA ILE A 167 3.81 -9.72 3.57
C ILE A 167 3.20 -9.44 4.95
N ASN A 168 2.76 -10.46 5.69
CA ASN A 168 2.26 -10.29 7.05
C ASN A 168 3.25 -9.56 7.97
N LYS A 169 4.56 -9.70 7.74
CA LYS A 169 5.61 -9.00 8.50
C LYS A 169 5.62 -7.48 8.27
N LEU A 170 5.02 -7.03 7.17
CA LEU A 170 4.96 -5.62 6.78
C LEU A 170 3.64 -4.96 7.22
N ILE A 171 2.54 -5.73 7.15
CA ILE A 171 1.19 -5.22 7.39
C ILE A 171 0.71 -5.39 8.85
N ARG A 172 1.25 -6.36 9.60
CA ARG A 172 0.91 -6.55 11.01
C ARG A 172 1.77 -5.64 11.88
N ASP A 173 1.20 -5.19 12.99
CA ASP A 173 1.91 -4.48 14.06
C ASP A 173 2.41 -5.47 15.11
#